data_AF-A0A4R6T1H2-F1
#
_entry.id   AF-A0A4R6T1H2-F1
#
_cell.length_a   1.000
_cell.length_b   1.000
_cell.length_c   1.000
_cell.angle_alpha   90.00
_cell.angle_beta   90.00
_cell.angle_gamma   90.00
#
_symmetry.space_group_name_H-M   'P 1'
#
loop_
_entity.id
_entity.type
_entity.pdbx_description
1 polymer ?
#
loop_
_entity_poly.entity_id
_entity_poly.type
_entity_poly.pdbx_seq_one_letter_code
_entity_poly.pdbx_strand_id
1 'polypeptide(L)'
;MENWDDFVSSEMLNLYISGELSRDEAITIEQIAAVHEGLREEIRSIIHALFEYSKSKGKSLYPRVQHSIRTITDFLDAVEEKYNEEWEKEPSRKGGLATILKMLNPVPEINENSRSEDFAIWANNADLAPDKPYKNIFIREIDKNARMTSYLIWVKNNTFPEVHDNEREKFFILEGTCTVDINDGEETYDLVPGQYFNVPLHKKHTVIVTSAIPCKAILQHIER
;
A
#
# COMPACT_ATOMS: atom_id res chain seq x y z
N MET A 1 4.78 -22.70 1.90
CA MET A 1 5.36 -21.41 1.48
C MET A 1 5.40 -21.49 -0.02
N GLU A 2 4.67 -20.60 -0.72
CA GLU A 2 4.67 -20.58 -2.19
C GLU A 2 6.08 -20.27 -2.70
N ASN A 3 6.47 -20.89 -3.81
CA ASN A 3 7.79 -20.68 -4.40
C ASN A 3 7.78 -19.34 -5.16
N TRP A 4 8.75 -18.46 -4.90
CA TRP A 4 8.78 -17.14 -5.55
C TRP A 4 9.04 -17.26 -7.06
N ASP A 5 9.63 -18.37 -7.51
CA ASP A 5 9.89 -18.69 -8.92
C ASP A 5 8.62 -18.71 -9.78
N ASP A 6 7.45 -18.94 -9.16
CA ASP A 6 6.15 -18.93 -9.86
C ASP A 6 5.70 -17.50 -10.21
N PHE A 7 6.30 -16.48 -9.59
CA PHE A 7 5.90 -15.08 -9.70
C PHE A 7 6.96 -14.20 -10.37
N VAL A 8 8.25 -14.54 -10.22
CA VAL A 8 9.35 -13.73 -10.76
C VAL A 8 10.26 -14.58 -11.63
N SER A 9 10.27 -14.29 -12.94
CA SER A 9 11.21 -14.93 -13.88
C SER A 9 12.62 -14.35 -13.75
N SER A 10 13.63 -15.13 -14.12
CA SER A 10 15.02 -14.67 -14.16
C SER A 10 15.22 -13.49 -15.12
N GLU A 11 14.40 -13.37 -16.17
CA GLU A 11 14.42 -12.22 -17.08
C GLU A 11 13.95 -10.94 -16.37
N MET A 12 12.87 -11.02 -15.59
CA MET A 12 12.39 -9.88 -14.80
C MET A 12 13.43 -9.44 -13.75
N LEU A 13 14.14 -10.37 -13.12
CA LEU A 13 15.23 -10.02 -12.18
C LEU A 13 16.37 -9.27 -12.86
N ASN A 14 16.75 -9.69 -14.07
CA ASN A 14 17.78 -8.97 -14.83
C ASN A 14 17.35 -7.54 -15.19
N LEU A 15 16.10 -7.38 -15.64
CA LEU A 15 15.51 -6.07 -15.95
C LEU A 15 15.36 -5.19 -14.71
N TYR A 16 15.04 -5.80 -13.56
CA TYR A 16 14.95 -5.11 -12.28
C TYR A 16 16.31 -4.55 -11.88
N ILE A 17 17.34 -5.39 -11.89
CA ILE A 17 18.70 -5.03 -11.48
C ILE A 17 19.33 -4.00 -12.44
N SER A 18 19.03 -4.07 -13.74
CA SER A 18 19.46 -3.07 -14.71
C SER A 18 18.68 -1.75 -14.63
N GLY A 19 17.59 -1.72 -13.86
CA GLY A 19 16.69 -0.58 -13.72
C GLY A 19 15.88 -0.31 -14.98
N GLU A 20 15.56 -1.35 -15.75
CA GLU A 20 14.81 -1.29 -17.02
C GLU A 20 13.32 -1.59 -16.86
N LEU A 21 12.90 -2.17 -15.74
CA LEU A 21 11.48 -2.35 -15.43
C LEU A 21 10.74 -1.03 -15.31
N SER A 22 9.44 -1.07 -15.60
CA SER A 22 8.54 0.00 -15.18
C SER A 22 8.49 0.10 -13.66
N ARG A 23 8.01 1.24 -13.15
CA ARG A 23 7.90 1.46 -11.72
C ARG A 23 7.00 0.42 -11.04
N ASP A 24 5.88 0.05 -11.67
CA ASP A 24 4.92 -0.89 -11.09
C ASP A 24 5.48 -2.32 -11.03
N GLU A 25 6.24 -2.73 -12.05
CA GLU A 25 6.92 -4.02 -12.08
C GLU A 25 8.06 -4.08 -11.04
N ALA A 26 8.83 -3.01 -10.91
CA ALA A 26 9.89 -2.91 -9.90
C ALA A 26 9.30 -3.00 -8.48
N ILE A 27 8.21 -2.27 -8.22
CA ILE A 27 7.47 -2.33 -6.95
C ILE A 27 6.97 -3.75 -6.68
N THR A 28 6.48 -4.46 -7.70
CA THR A 28 6.01 -5.85 -7.55
C THR A 28 7.15 -6.77 -7.09
N ILE A 29 8.33 -6.67 -7.71
CA ILE A 29 9.50 -7.47 -7.31
C ILE A 29 9.94 -7.11 -5.90
N GLU A 30 9.96 -5.82 -5.55
CA GLU A 30 10.28 -5.34 -4.20
C GLU A 30 9.31 -5.90 -3.16
N GLN A 31 8.01 -5.94 -3.47
CA GLN A 31 7.00 -6.54 -2.60
C GLN A 31 7.22 -8.03 -2.38
N ILE A 32 7.53 -8.79 -3.44
CA ILE A 32 7.82 -10.21 -3.32
C ILE A 32 9.15 -10.41 -2.54
N ALA A 33 10.16 -9.58 -2.81
CA ALA A 33 11.44 -9.63 -2.12
C ALA A 33 11.32 -9.25 -0.64
N ALA A 34 10.39 -8.36 -0.28
CA ALA A 34 10.11 -8.03 1.12
C ALA A 34 9.64 -9.26 1.92
N VAL A 35 9.03 -10.25 1.25
CA VAL A 35 8.32 -11.37 1.90
C VAL A 35 8.95 -12.73 1.65
N HIS A 36 9.82 -12.84 0.64
CA HIS A 36 10.56 -14.06 0.31
C HIS A 36 12.07 -13.86 0.46
N GLU A 37 12.63 -14.43 1.52
CA GLU A 37 14.09 -14.44 1.75
C GLU A 37 14.85 -15.03 0.55
N GLY A 38 14.33 -16.11 -0.04
CA GLY A 38 14.94 -16.73 -1.23
C GLY A 38 15.09 -15.77 -2.41
N LEU A 39 14.12 -14.87 -2.64
CA LEU A 39 14.21 -13.87 -3.69
C LEU A 39 15.23 -12.78 -3.35
N ARG A 40 15.33 -12.36 -2.08
CA ARG A 40 16.37 -11.40 -1.65
C ARG A 40 17.76 -11.95 -1.88
N GLU A 41 17.98 -13.20 -1.48
CA GLU A 41 19.27 -13.86 -1.65
C GLU A 41 19.61 -14.06 -3.13
N GLU A 42 18.62 -14.36 -3.98
CA GLU A 42 18.84 -14.41 -5.43
C GLU A 42 19.23 -13.04 -6.01
N ILE A 43 18.51 -11.97 -5.65
CA ILE A 43 18.85 -10.60 -6.09
C ILE A 43 20.28 -10.24 -5.65
N ARG A 44 20.66 -10.53 -4.40
CA ARG A 44 22.01 -10.32 -3.88
C ARG A 44 23.05 -11.12 -4.64
N SER A 45 22.77 -12.39 -4.92
CA SER A 45 23.64 -13.27 -5.69
C SER A 45 23.90 -12.70 -7.09
N ILE A 46 22.87 -12.23 -7.80
CA ILE A 46 23.01 -11.63 -9.13
C ILE A 46 23.82 -10.33 -9.06
N ILE A 47 23.53 -9.45 -8.09
CA ILE A 47 24.29 -8.21 -7.87
C ILE A 47 25.78 -8.51 -7.63
N HIS A 48 26.08 -9.49 -6.77
CA HIS A 48 27.44 -9.91 -6.48
C HIS A 48 28.15 -10.46 -7.73
N ALA A 49 27.46 -11.31 -8.51
CA ALA A 49 27.99 -11.84 -9.77
C ALA A 49 28.30 -10.73 -10.78
N LEU A 50 27.46 -9.69 -10.87
CA LEU A 50 27.70 -8.53 -11.73
C LEU A 50 28.95 -7.74 -11.32
N PHE A 51 29.16 -7.53 -10.02
CA PHE A 51 30.37 -6.87 -9.51
C PHE A 51 31.64 -7.68 -9.78
N GLU A 52 31.63 -8.99 -9.52
CA GLU A 52 32.78 -9.85 -9.81
C GLU A 52 33.05 -9.92 -11.31
N TYR A 53 32.02 -9.97 -12.14
CA TYR A 53 32.16 -9.89 -13.59
C TYR A 53 32.79 -8.55 -14.01
N SER A 54 32.29 -7.41 -13.52
CA SER A 54 32.82 -6.09 -13.88
C SER A 54 34.30 -5.94 -13.50
N LYS A 55 34.66 -6.41 -12.29
CA LYS A 55 36.03 -6.46 -11.78
C LYS A 55 36.92 -7.35 -12.65
N SER A 56 36.47 -8.55 -13.02
CA SER A 56 37.23 -9.49 -13.87
C SER A 56 37.52 -8.93 -15.26
N LYS A 57 36.64 -8.06 -15.78
CA LYS A 57 36.80 -7.40 -17.08
C LYS A 57 37.54 -6.06 -17.00
N GLY A 58 37.91 -5.61 -15.81
CA GLY A 58 38.48 -4.27 -15.60
C GLY A 58 37.56 -3.15 -16.07
N LYS A 59 36.25 -3.40 -16.11
CA LYS A 59 35.24 -2.45 -16.57
C LYS A 59 34.39 -2.01 -15.39
N SER A 60 34.13 -0.72 -15.30
CA SER A 60 33.10 -0.21 -14.41
C SER A 60 31.73 -0.57 -14.95
N LEU A 61 30.77 -0.86 -14.07
CA LEU A 61 29.36 -0.90 -14.45
C LEU A 61 28.91 0.48 -14.95
N TYR A 62 27.90 0.50 -15.82
CA TYR A 62 27.30 1.74 -16.29
C TYR A 62 26.69 2.52 -15.11
N PRO A 63 26.77 3.87 -15.10
CA PRO A 63 26.26 4.67 -13.97
C PRO A 63 24.80 4.38 -13.60
N ARG A 64 23.95 4.11 -14.60
CA ARG A 64 22.54 3.71 -14.37
C ARG A 64 22.44 2.42 -13.56
N VAL A 65 23.19 1.38 -13.96
CA VAL A 65 23.22 0.09 -13.27
C VAL A 65 23.80 0.23 -11.87
N GLN A 66 24.84 1.05 -11.69
CA GLN A 66 25.39 1.34 -10.35
C GLN A 66 24.37 2.02 -9.44
N HIS A 67 23.60 2.97 -9.98
CA HIS A 67 22.54 3.64 -9.24
C HIS A 67 21.43 2.66 -8.85
N SER A 68 20.95 1.85 -9.80
CA SER A 68 19.94 0.82 -9.55
C SER A 68 20.40 -0.17 -8.49
N ILE A 69 21.62 -0.71 -8.61
CA ILE A 69 22.17 -1.62 -7.60
C ILE A 69 22.18 -0.97 -6.22
N ARG A 70 22.66 0.27 -6.09
CA ARG A 70 22.68 0.96 -4.79
C ARG A 70 21.27 1.10 -4.22
N THR A 71 20.30 1.54 -5.03
CA THR A 71 18.90 1.66 -4.59
C THR A 71 18.32 0.32 -4.13
N ILE A 72 18.61 -0.77 -4.85
CA ILE A 72 18.15 -2.11 -4.50
C ILE A 72 18.83 -2.60 -3.22
N THR A 73 20.13 -2.37 -3.05
CA THR A 73 20.85 -2.75 -1.82
C THR A 73 20.32 -1.97 -0.61
N ASP A 74 20.17 -0.65 -0.73
CA ASP A 74 19.59 0.20 0.32
C ASP A 74 18.18 -0.30 0.72
N PHE A 75 17.39 -0.70 -0.27
CA PHE A 75 16.08 -1.32 -0.06
C PHE A 75 16.16 -2.65 0.72
N LEU A 76 17.00 -3.58 0.27
CA LEU A 76 17.13 -4.91 0.88
C LEU A 76 17.64 -4.82 2.32
N ASP A 77 18.58 -3.93 2.58
CA ASP A 77 19.14 -3.72 3.91
C ASP A 77 18.10 -3.12 4.86
N ALA A 78 17.30 -2.16 4.39
CA ALA A 78 16.19 -1.60 5.17
C ALA A 78 15.11 -2.65 5.49
N VAL A 79 14.79 -3.53 4.54
CA VAL A 79 13.88 -4.67 4.76
C VAL A 79 14.43 -5.60 5.83
N GLU A 80 15.71 -5.96 5.76
CA GLU A 80 16.34 -6.89 6.70
C GLU A 80 16.47 -6.31 8.11
N GLU A 81 16.90 -5.05 8.25
CA GLU A 81 16.98 -4.35 9.53
C GLU A 81 15.61 -4.34 10.23
N LYS A 82 14.54 -4.00 9.50
CA LYS A 82 13.19 -3.93 10.05
C LYS A 82 12.61 -5.29 10.37
N TYR A 83 12.86 -6.28 9.51
CA TYR A 83 12.47 -7.66 9.80
C TYR A 83 13.08 -8.13 11.12
N ASN A 84 14.36 -7.85 11.34
CA ASN A 84 15.07 -8.21 12.57
C ASN A 84 14.53 -7.45 13.80
N GLU A 85 14.29 -6.14 13.69
CA GLU A 85 13.73 -5.32 14.79
C GLU A 85 12.33 -5.79 15.23
N GLU A 86 11.48 -6.21 14.30
CA GLU A 86 10.12 -6.65 14.60
C GLU A 86 10.07 -8.11 15.10
N TRP A 87 10.90 -8.98 14.54
CA TRP A 87 11.04 -10.37 14.96
C TRP A 87 11.52 -10.48 16.41
N GLU A 88 12.43 -9.60 16.85
CA GLU A 88 12.90 -9.56 18.24
C GLU A 88 11.81 -9.11 19.24
N LYS A 89 10.83 -8.32 18.80
CA LYS A 89 9.79 -7.77 19.68
C LYS A 89 8.64 -8.74 19.94
N GLU A 90 8.18 -9.47 18.93
CA GLU A 90 7.14 -10.51 19.07
C GLU A 90 7.30 -11.64 18.03
N PRO A 91 8.06 -12.72 18.34
CA PRO A 91 8.34 -13.83 17.41
C PRO A 91 7.10 -14.59 16.92
N SER A 92 5.93 -14.35 17.52
CA SER A 92 4.67 -15.04 17.23
C SER A 92 3.77 -14.31 16.22
N ARG A 93 4.09 -13.06 15.84
CA ARG A 93 3.31 -12.33 14.83
C ARG A 93 3.90 -12.55 13.44
N LYS A 94 3.11 -13.18 12.56
CA LYS A 94 3.26 -13.13 11.09
C LYS A 94 3.14 -11.70 10.49
N GLY A 95 3.14 -10.65 11.32
CA GLY A 95 2.71 -9.30 10.98
C GLY A 95 3.80 -8.36 10.45
N GLY A 96 5.08 -8.77 10.44
CA GLY A 96 6.15 -7.86 10.00
C GLY A 96 6.10 -7.48 8.53
N LEU A 97 5.44 -8.32 7.72
CA LEU A 97 5.11 -8.04 6.33
C LEU A 97 4.33 -6.74 6.13
N ALA A 98 3.35 -6.50 6.98
CA ALA A 98 2.46 -5.35 6.84
C ALA A 98 3.21 -4.05 7.15
N THR A 99 4.14 -4.06 8.11
CA THR A 99 4.96 -2.88 8.42
C THR A 99 5.96 -2.57 7.30
N ILE A 100 6.60 -3.59 6.75
CA ILE A 100 7.56 -3.43 5.65
C ILE A 100 6.85 -2.92 4.38
N LEU A 101 5.68 -3.49 4.04
CA LEU A 101 4.86 -3.02 2.91
C LEU A 101 4.41 -1.55 3.06
N LYS A 102 4.07 -1.13 4.29
CA LYS A 102 3.70 0.27 4.61
C LYS A 102 4.86 1.26 4.42
N MET A 103 6.10 0.85 4.71
CA MET A 103 7.26 1.72 4.57
C MET A 103 7.71 1.88 3.11
N LEU A 104 7.57 0.83 2.31
CA LEU A 104 8.03 0.82 0.92
C LEU A 104 7.02 1.44 -0.05
N ASN A 105 5.73 1.30 0.28
CA ASN A 105 4.65 1.92 -0.46
C ASN A 105 3.89 2.79 0.54
N PRO A 106 4.12 4.11 0.61
CA PRO A 106 3.24 5.00 1.35
C PRO A 106 1.88 5.05 0.65
N VAL A 107 0.80 5.17 1.40
CA VAL A 107 -0.54 5.28 0.79
C VAL A 107 -0.59 6.60 0.00
N PRO A 108 -0.86 6.58 -1.32
CA PRO A 108 -0.92 7.81 -2.09
C PRO A 108 -2.10 8.68 -1.61
N GLU A 109 -1.93 10.00 -1.64
CA GLU A 109 -3.02 10.92 -1.29
C GLU A 109 -4.17 10.81 -2.32
N ILE A 110 -5.38 10.62 -1.83
CA ILE A 110 -6.60 10.55 -2.64
C ILE A 110 -6.81 11.89 -3.35
N ASN A 111 -7.09 11.81 -4.65
CA ASN A 111 -7.44 12.94 -5.50
C ASN A 111 -8.32 12.48 -6.67
N GLU A 112 -8.73 13.42 -7.53
CA GLU A 112 -9.59 13.16 -8.69
C GLU A 112 -9.02 12.20 -9.74
N ASN A 113 -7.71 11.97 -9.74
CA ASN A 113 -7.04 11.06 -10.66
C ASN A 113 -6.74 9.69 -10.02
N SER A 114 -7.06 9.51 -8.74
CA SER A 114 -6.86 8.24 -8.05
C SER A 114 -7.62 7.11 -8.73
N ARG A 115 -7.01 5.92 -8.73
CA ARG A 115 -7.56 4.70 -9.29
C ARG A 115 -7.52 3.58 -8.27
N SER A 116 -8.32 2.54 -8.49
CA SER A 116 -8.36 1.39 -7.57
C SER A 116 -7.02 0.67 -7.50
N GLU A 117 -6.28 0.65 -8.61
CA GLU A 117 -4.95 0.06 -8.72
C GLU A 117 -3.93 0.75 -7.81
N ASP A 118 -4.07 2.07 -7.61
CA ASP A 118 -3.19 2.85 -6.73
C ASP A 118 -3.24 2.36 -5.27
N PHE A 119 -4.31 1.66 -4.89
CA PHE A 119 -4.55 1.18 -3.54
C PHE A 119 -4.56 -0.35 -3.44
N ALA A 120 -4.26 -1.07 -4.52
CA ALA A 120 -4.41 -2.53 -4.61
C ALA A 120 -3.63 -3.27 -3.51
N ILE A 121 -2.44 -2.78 -3.16
CA ILE A 121 -1.55 -3.35 -2.15
C ILE A 121 -2.25 -3.49 -0.79
N TRP A 122 -3.01 -2.47 -0.40
CA TRP A 122 -3.74 -2.49 0.87
C TRP A 122 -5.13 -3.08 0.71
N ALA A 123 -5.83 -2.72 -0.37
CA ALA A 123 -7.20 -3.15 -0.62
C ALA A 123 -7.32 -4.67 -0.76
N ASN A 124 -6.32 -5.33 -1.35
CA ASN A 124 -6.35 -6.77 -1.62
C ASN A 124 -5.61 -7.60 -0.56
N ASN A 125 -5.05 -6.96 0.47
CA ASN A 125 -4.34 -7.66 1.53
C ASN A 125 -5.34 -8.31 2.50
N ALA A 126 -5.38 -9.64 2.50
CA ALA A 126 -6.26 -10.43 3.35
C ALA A 126 -6.02 -10.20 4.86
N ASP A 127 -4.81 -9.84 5.28
CA ASP A 127 -4.47 -9.56 6.69
C ASP A 127 -4.99 -8.18 7.16
N LEU A 128 -5.39 -7.32 6.22
CA LEU A 128 -6.04 -6.03 6.51
C LEU A 128 -7.57 -6.14 6.51
N ALA A 129 -8.12 -7.24 5.96
CA ALA A 129 -9.54 -7.50 5.94
C ALA A 129 -10.06 -7.93 7.35
N PRO A 130 -11.37 -7.79 7.61
CA PRO A 130 -11.97 -8.29 8.84
C PRO A 130 -11.77 -9.82 8.99
N ASP A 131 -11.05 -10.23 10.02
CA ASP A 131 -10.82 -11.65 10.37
C ASP A 131 -12.00 -12.27 11.13
N LYS A 132 -12.87 -11.42 11.70
CA LYS A 132 -14.04 -11.78 12.48
C LYS A 132 -15.26 -10.99 12.03
N PRO A 133 -16.48 -11.51 12.25
CA PRO A 133 -17.70 -10.74 12.02
C PRO A 133 -17.70 -9.42 12.81
N TYR A 134 -17.96 -8.32 12.11
CA TYR A 134 -18.11 -6.99 12.69
C TYR A 134 -19.56 -6.51 12.56
N LYS A 135 -20.01 -5.64 13.49
CA LYS A 135 -21.41 -5.22 13.56
C LYS A 135 -21.82 -4.30 12.40
N ASN A 136 -21.17 -3.15 12.26
CA ASN A 136 -21.53 -2.15 11.26
C ASN A 136 -20.30 -1.58 10.56
N ILE A 137 -19.35 -1.05 11.33
CA ILE A 137 -18.11 -0.46 10.82
C ILE A 137 -16.94 -1.34 11.25
N PHE A 138 -16.04 -1.61 10.31
CA PHE A 138 -14.70 -2.12 10.58
C PHE A 138 -13.70 -1.16 9.94
N ILE A 139 -12.67 -0.78 10.69
CA ILE A 139 -11.65 0.15 10.24
C ILE A 139 -10.27 -0.39 10.59
N ARG A 140 -9.33 -0.27 9.65
CA ARG A 140 -7.94 -0.69 9.80
C ARG A 140 -7.03 0.46 9.40
N GLU A 141 -6.16 0.91 10.29
CA GLU A 141 -5.12 1.89 9.96
C GLU A 141 -4.09 1.24 9.03
N ILE A 142 -3.96 1.79 7.83
CA ILE A 142 -3.05 1.28 6.79
C ILE A 142 -1.81 2.13 6.63
N ASP A 143 -1.81 3.41 7.01
CA ASP A 143 -0.61 4.25 7.02
C ASP A 143 -0.82 5.45 7.94
N LYS A 144 0.27 5.97 8.51
CA LYS A 144 0.25 7.17 9.36
C LYS A 144 1.60 7.90 9.28
N ASN A 145 1.54 9.18 8.94
CA ASN A 145 2.68 10.09 8.97
C ASN A 145 2.30 11.44 9.63
N ALA A 146 3.24 12.38 9.65
CA ALA A 146 3.06 13.68 10.32
C ALA A 146 1.96 14.57 9.71
N ARG A 147 1.45 14.26 8.51
CA ARG A 147 0.43 15.05 7.80
C ARG A 147 -0.87 14.28 7.60
N MET A 148 -0.81 12.96 7.48
CA MET A 148 -1.92 12.14 7.02
C MET A 148 -2.01 10.82 7.78
N THR A 149 -3.23 10.46 8.15
CA THR A 149 -3.56 9.09 8.56
C THR A 149 -4.49 8.47 7.52
N SER A 150 -4.17 7.25 7.09
CA SER A 150 -4.93 6.50 6.09
C SER A 150 -5.51 5.23 6.69
N TYR A 151 -6.75 4.94 6.31
CA TYR A 151 -7.52 3.79 6.76
C TYR A 151 -8.11 3.02 5.59
N LEU A 152 -8.25 1.71 5.77
CA LEU A 152 -9.14 0.88 4.97
C LEU A 152 -10.39 0.60 5.82
N ILE A 153 -11.55 1.01 5.31
CA ILE A 153 -12.82 0.97 6.04
C ILE A 153 -13.87 0.15 5.30
N TRP A 154 -14.69 -0.57 6.06
CA TRP A 154 -15.89 -1.24 5.59
C TRP A 154 -17.08 -0.79 6.43
N VAL A 155 -18.13 -0.32 5.75
CA VAL A 155 -19.39 0.11 6.37
C VAL A 155 -20.50 -0.76 5.83
N LYS A 156 -21.38 -1.28 6.71
CA LYS A 156 -22.55 -2.10 6.31
C LYS A 156 -23.82 -1.30 6.10
N ASN A 157 -24.09 -0.35 7.00
CA ASN A 157 -25.34 0.41 7.00
C ASN A 157 -25.08 1.90 6.87
N ASN A 158 -24.62 2.55 7.94
CA ASN A 158 -24.33 3.97 7.94
C ASN A 158 -23.23 4.31 8.94
N THR A 159 -22.52 5.41 8.73
CA THR A 159 -21.61 5.98 9.72
C THR A 159 -22.36 6.78 10.77
N PHE A 160 -21.67 7.13 11.85
CA PHE A 160 -22.17 8.18 12.74
C PHE A 160 -22.00 9.54 12.05
N PRO A 161 -22.86 10.53 12.34
CA PRO A 161 -22.67 11.88 11.84
C PRO A 161 -21.41 12.51 12.43
N GLU A 162 -20.56 13.07 11.58
CA GLU A 162 -19.28 13.68 11.97
C GLU A 162 -19.13 15.08 11.37
N VAL A 163 -18.28 15.90 11.99
CA VAL A 163 -17.91 17.25 11.52
C VAL A 163 -16.39 17.39 11.68
N HIS A 164 -15.71 17.83 10.62
CA HIS A 164 -14.29 18.11 10.68
C HIS A 164 -14.03 19.61 10.57
N ASP A 165 -13.40 20.17 11.61
CA ASP A 165 -13.05 21.60 11.67
C ASP A 165 -11.62 21.88 11.20
N ASN A 166 -10.70 20.95 11.46
CA ASN A 166 -9.26 21.16 11.28
C ASN A 166 -8.59 20.13 10.37
N GLU A 167 -9.34 19.13 9.90
CA GLU A 167 -8.83 18.02 9.10
C GLU A 167 -9.68 17.88 7.85
N ARG A 168 -9.03 17.61 6.71
CA ARG A 168 -9.74 17.25 5.49
C ARG A 168 -9.91 15.73 5.48
N GLU A 169 -11.15 15.29 5.50
CA GLU A 169 -11.48 13.89 5.24
C GLU A 169 -11.69 13.68 3.73
N LYS A 170 -10.99 12.69 3.20
CA LYS A 170 -11.19 12.20 1.84
C LYS A 170 -11.48 10.72 1.88
N PHE A 171 -12.31 10.24 0.95
CA PHE A 171 -12.46 8.81 0.73
C PHE A 171 -12.55 8.45 -0.75
N PHE A 172 -12.11 7.24 -1.06
CA PHE A 172 -12.12 6.64 -2.39
C PHE A 172 -12.82 5.28 -2.32
N ILE A 173 -13.89 5.10 -3.09
CA ILE A 173 -14.72 3.89 -3.04
C ILE A 173 -14.05 2.77 -3.83
N LEU A 174 -13.84 1.63 -3.18
CA LEU A 174 -13.23 0.43 -3.75
C LEU A 174 -14.29 -0.62 -4.13
N GLU A 175 -15.25 -0.87 -3.25
CA GLU A 175 -16.32 -1.86 -3.45
C GLU A 175 -17.62 -1.38 -2.81
N GLY A 176 -18.75 -1.89 -3.30
CA GLY A 176 -20.08 -1.45 -2.87
C GLY A 176 -20.41 -0.04 -3.35
N THR A 177 -21.51 0.51 -2.85
CA THR A 177 -21.98 1.86 -3.16
C THR A 177 -22.48 2.54 -1.90
N CYS A 178 -22.36 3.87 -1.84
CA CYS A 178 -22.89 4.66 -0.74
C CYS A 178 -23.38 6.03 -1.20
N THR A 179 -24.14 6.68 -0.34
CA THR A 179 -24.53 8.09 -0.46
C THR A 179 -23.88 8.85 0.68
N VAL A 180 -23.22 9.96 0.36
CA VAL A 180 -22.75 10.93 1.34
C VAL A 180 -23.86 11.94 1.54
N ASP A 181 -24.45 11.94 2.72
CA ASP A 181 -25.47 12.90 3.14
C ASP A 181 -24.82 14.05 3.91
N ILE A 182 -25.02 15.28 3.45
CA ILE A 182 -24.50 16.52 4.04
C ILE A 182 -25.65 17.28 4.69
N ASN A 183 -25.47 17.66 5.95
CA ASN A 183 -26.40 18.45 6.76
C ASN A 183 -27.85 17.89 6.79
N ASP A 184 -28.01 16.57 6.95
CA ASP A 184 -29.32 15.89 7.05
C ASP A 184 -30.22 16.07 5.80
N GLY A 185 -29.64 15.94 4.61
CA GLY A 185 -30.34 15.89 3.34
C GLY A 185 -30.31 17.19 2.54
N GLU A 186 -29.54 18.19 2.96
CA GLU A 186 -29.36 19.42 2.16
C GLU A 186 -28.63 19.15 0.85
N GLU A 187 -27.58 18.33 0.91
CA GLU A 187 -26.85 17.86 -0.27
C GLU A 187 -26.54 16.37 -0.14
N THR A 188 -26.78 15.61 -1.20
CA THR A 188 -26.48 14.17 -1.24
C THR A 188 -25.63 13.84 -2.44
N TYR A 189 -24.62 13.00 -2.23
CA TYR A 189 -23.68 12.57 -3.28
C TYR A 189 -23.63 11.05 -3.34
N ASP A 190 -24.16 10.47 -4.42
CA ASP A 190 -24.09 9.03 -4.65
C ASP A 190 -22.72 8.66 -5.23
N LEU A 191 -22.08 7.67 -4.61
CA LEU A 191 -20.75 7.21 -4.95
C LEU A 191 -20.73 5.73 -5.29
N VAL A 192 -20.02 5.42 -6.37
CA VAL A 192 -19.77 4.06 -6.87
C VAL A 192 -18.26 3.78 -6.89
N PRO A 193 -17.83 2.51 -7.06
CA PRO A 193 -16.41 2.17 -7.10
C PRO A 193 -15.64 3.00 -8.13
N GLY A 194 -14.45 3.46 -7.74
CA GLY A 194 -13.59 4.33 -8.54
C GLY A 194 -13.86 5.83 -8.34
N GLN A 195 -14.89 6.21 -7.57
CA GLN A 195 -15.13 7.61 -7.25
C GLN A 195 -14.50 8.01 -5.92
N TYR A 196 -14.05 9.26 -5.87
CA TYR A 196 -13.54 9.88 -4.66
C TYR A 196 -14.48 11.01 -4.19
N PHE A 197 -14.41 11.33 -2.91
CA PHE A 197 -15.10 12.48 -2.34
C PHE A 197 -14.20 13.16 -1.31
N ASN A 198 -14.25 14.49 -1.30
CA ASN A 198 -13.55 15.33 -0.32
C ASN A 198 -14.60 16.02 0.53
N VAL A 199 -14.67 15.64 1.81
CA VAL A 199 -15.69 16.15 2.74
C VAL A 199 -15.45 17.64 2.98
N PRO A 200 -16.47 18.50 2.76
CA PRO A 200 -16.34 19.92 3.07
C PRO A 200 -16.13 20.15 4.57
N LEU A 201 -15.21 21.05 4.92
CA LEU A 201 -14.99 21.47 6.31
C LEU A 201 -16.24 22.11 6.91
N HIS A 202 -16.40 21.97 8.22
CA HIS A 202 -17.49 22.54 9.02
C HIS A 202 -18.91 22.13 8.59
N LYS A 203 -19.02 21.13 7.70
CA LYS A 203 -20.30 20.53 7.35
C LYS A 203 -20.41 19.18 8.05
N LYS A 204 -21.62 18.87 8.50
CA LYS A 204 -21.91 17.54 9.04
C LYS A 204 -22.12 16.58 7.88
N HIS A 205 -21.50 15.42 7.93
CA HIS A 205 -21.72 14.37 6.95
C HIS A 205 -22.06 13.03 7.59
N THR A 206 -22.77 12.19 6.85
CA THR A 206 -23.03 10.78 7.16
C THR A 206 -22.91 9.98 5.88
N VAL A 207 -22.25 8.83 5.94
CA VAL A 207 -22.16 7.90 4.80
C VAL A 207 -23.20 6.82 4.99
N ILE A 208 -24.06 6.61 3.99
CA ILE A 208 -25.15 5.63 3.99
C ILE A 208 -24.88 4.61 2.88
N VAL A 209 -24.75 3.34 3.23
CA VAL A 209 -24.50 2.25 2.27
C VAL A 209 -25.78 1.96 1.50
N THR A 210 -25.66 1.93 0.17
CA THR A 210 -26.81 1.71 -0.74
C THR A 210 -26.75 0.35 -1.43
N SER A 211 -25.61 -0.35 -1.38
CA SER A 211 -25.44 -1.69 -1.92
C SER A 211 -25.83 -2.80 -0.92
N ALA A 212 -26.08 -4.00 -1.44
CA ALA A 212 -26.30 -5.19 -0.62
C ALA A 212 -25.02 -5.70 0.08
N ILE A 213 -23.85 -5.28 -0.39
CA ILE A 213 -22.55 -5.57 0.20
C ILE A 213 -22.04 -4.33 0.98
N PRO A 214 -21.11 -4.50 1.93
CA PRO A 214 -20.50 -3.37 2.61
C PRO A 214 -19.82 -2.41 1.62
N CYS A 215 -19.93 -1.12 1.88
CA CYS A 215 -19.12 -0.12 1.18
C CYS A 215 -17.69 -0.17 1.74
N LYS A 216 -16.73 -0.52 0.88
CA LYS A 216 -15.30 -0.56 1.19
C LYS A 216 -14.63 0.65 0.58
N ALA A 217 -13.83 1.37 1.37
CA ALA A 217 -13.15 2.58 0.91
C ALA A 217 -11.76 2.73 1.52
N ILE A 218 -10.89 3.47 0.84
CA ILE A 218 -9.75 4.13 1.48
C ILE A 218 -10.27 5.44 2.06
N LEU A 219 -9.93 5.73 3.32
CA LEU A 219 -10.26 6.97 4.01
C LEU A 219 -8.96 7.64 4.46
N GLN A 220 -8.86 8.95 4.29
CA GLN A 220 -7.71 9.74 4.70
C GLN A 220 -8.14 10.95 5.51
N HIS A 221 -7.52 11.12 6.67
CA HIS A 221 -7.54 12.37 7.43
C HIS A 221 -6.23 13.10 7.19
N ILE A 222 -6.33 14.33 6.69
CA ILE A 222 -5.18 15.16 6.34
C ILE A 222 -5.21 16.43 7.20
N GLU A 223 -4.20 16.60 8.04
CA GLU A 223 -4.00 17.79 8.85
C GLU A 223 -3.79 19.03 7.96
N ARG A 224 -4.21 20.19 8.46
CA ARG A 224 -4.17 21.46 7.73
C ARG A 224 -2.82 22.18 7.84
#